data_AF-A0A1I6WL31-F1
#
_entry.id   AF-A0A1I6WL31-F1
#
_cell.length_a   1.000
_cell.length_b   1.000
_cell.length_c   1.000
_cell.angle_alpha   90.00
_cell.angle_beta   90.00
_cell.angle_gamma   90.00
#
_symmetry.space_group_name_H-M   'P 1'
#
loop_
_entity.id
_entity.type
_entity.pdbx_description
1 polymer ?
#
loop_
_entity_poly.entity_id
_entity_poly.type
_entity_poly.pdbx_seq_one_letter_code
_entity_poly.pdbx_strand_id
1 'polypeptide(L)'
;MARPPATVQDRLRAAKEAERAAARRVREASRARLTELLRLAPRERLTHLDDPALTGPDRVSLRRSIQAAFARPRRRWWPQGRLLARGRRLGVALLRGAFHPAVLVLLVIAGGWFELARRATPQVGRSVYPLTTILTRPDGSRMSYTFPVKTWVPVEHLEGDLAWVRVWDERQGYLYGAVWRSDFNLSPTR
;
A
#
# COMPACT_ATOMS: atom_id res chain seq x y z
N MET A 1 -23.38 -9.21 88.67
CA MET A 1 -22.94 -10.34 87.83
C MET A 1 -21.61 -9.98 87.18
N ALA A 2 -20.50 -10.59 87.63
CA ALA A 2 -19.16 -10.32 87.12
C ALA A 2 -18.94 -11.04 85.77
N ARG A 3 -18.47 -10.32 84.75
CA ARG A 3 -18.09 -10.92 83.45
C ARG A 3 -16.93 -11.89 83.66
N PRO A 4 -16.95 -13.09 83.06
CA PRO A 4 -15.81 -14.01 83.15
C PRO A 4 -14.56 -13.37 82.51
N PRO A 5 -13.35 -13.70 82.99
CA PRO A 5 -12.11 -13.13 82.46
C PRO A 5 -11.94 -13.53 80.99
N ALA A 6 -11.84 -12.53 80.10
CA ALA A 6 -11.64 -12.75 78.68
C ALA A 6 -10.38 -13.60 78.43
N THR A 7 -10.52 -14.65 77.63
CA THR A 7 -9.42 -15.55 77.29
C THR A 7 -8.35 -14.80 76.48
N VAL A 8 -7.11 -15.30 76.47
CA VAL A 8 -6.01 -14.68 75.69
C VAL A 8 -6.37 -14.58 74.19
N GLN A 9 -7.14 -15.53 73.67
CA GLN A 9 -7.64 -15.49 72.29
C GLN A 9 -8.63 -14.36 72.05
N ASP A 10 -9.53 -14.08 72.99
CA ASP A 10 -10.49 -12.97 72.89
C ASP A 10 -9.77 -11.61 72.90
N ARG A 11 -8.73 -11.47 73.73
CA ARG A 11 -7.89 -10.26 73.77
C ARG A 11 -7.12 -10.05 72.47
N LEU A 12 -6.56 -11.13 71.91
CA LEU A 12 -5.85 -11.08 70.63
C LEU A 12 -6.79 -10.74 69.46
N ARG A 13 -8.03 -11.26 69.50
CA ARG A 13 -9.05 -10.96 68.48
C ARG A 13 -9.50 -9.50 68.57
N ALA A 14 -9.78 -9.01 69.77
CA ALA A 14 -10.12 -7.61 70.01
C ALA A 14 -8.98 -6.66 69.60
N ALA A 15 -7.72 -7.01 69.87
CA ALA A 15 -6.56 -6.23 69.43
C ALA A 15 -6.45 -6.17 67.90
N LYS A 16 -6.63 -7.30 67.19
CA LYS A 16 -6.64 -7.35 65.72
C LYS A 16 -7.80 -6.56 65.11
N GLU A 17 -8.96 -6.59 65.74
CA GLU A 17 -10.13 -5.81 65.30
C GLU A 17 -9.92 -4.30 65.52
N ALA A 18 -9.32 -3.92 66.66
CA ALA A 18 -8.94 -2.54 66.93
C ALA A 18 -7.88 -2.02 65.94
N GLU A 19 -6.86 -2.84 65.63
CA GLU A 19 -5.85 -2.53 64.61
C GLU A 19 -6.49 -2.30 63.23
N ARG A 20 -7.40 -3.19 62.82
CA ARG A 20 -8.13 -3.04 61.55
C ARG A 20 -9.02 -1.81 61.54
N ALA A 21 -9.70 -1.49 62.64
CA ALA A 21 -10.52 -0.30 62.76
C ALA A 21 -9.67 0.98 62.67
N ALA A 22 -8.52 1.01 63.34
CA ALA A 22 -7.56 2.11 63.24
C ALA A 22 -7.03 2.27 61.82
N ALA A 23 -6.64 1.18 61.16
CA ALA A 23 -6.17 1.19 59.78
C ALA A 23 -7.25 1.71 58.80
N ARG A 24 -8.53 1.39 59.02
CA ARG A 24 -9.64 1.93 58.21
C ARG A 24 -9.79 3.44 58.39
N ARG A 25 -9.76 3.93 59.63
CA ARG A 25 -9.84 5.38 59.93
C ARG A 25 -8.71 6.16 59.27
N VAL A 26 -7.48 5.65 59.32
CA VAL A 26 -6.33 6.27 58.64
C VAL A 26 -6.52 6.31 57.13
N ARG A 27 -7.03 5.24 56.52
CA ARG A 27 -7.32 5.20 55.08
C ARG A 27 -8.43 6.17 54.68
N GLU A 28 -9.47 6.28 55.49
CA GLU A 28 -10.57 7.24 55.24
C GLU A 28 -10.07 8.69 55.34
N ALA A 29 -9.28 9.02 56.36
CA ALA A 29 -8.67 10.34 56.50
C ALA A 29 -7.72 10.67 55.34
N SER A 30 -6.87 9.71 54.94
CA SER A 30 -5.96 9.83 53.79
C SER A 30 -6.72 10.08 52.48
N ARG A 31 -7.84 9.38 52.26
CA ARG A 31 -8.69 9.59 51.08
C ARG A 31 -9.36 10.97 51.08
N ALA A 32 -9.90 11.40 52.20
CA ALA A 32 -10.48 12.74 52.32
C ALA A 32 -9.43 13.80 51.98
N ARG A 33 -8.22 13.67 52.54
CA ARG A 33 -7.10 14.57 52.24
C ARG A 33 -6.70 14.55 50.76
N LEU A 34 -6.62 13.37 50.15
CA LEU A 34 -6.33 13.24 48.71
C LEU A 34 -7.38 13.98 47.88
N THR A 35 -8.66 13.87 48.21
CA THR A 35 -9.73 14.55 47.46
C THR A 35 -9.64 16.07 47.56
N GLU A 36 -9.24 16.61 48.71
CA GLU A 36 -8.96 18.05 48.87
C GLU A 36 -7.81 18.48 47.97
N LEU A 37 -6.70 17.75 47.99
CA LEU A 37 -5.51 18.07 47.19
C LEU A 37 -5.78 17.98 45.68
N LEU A 38 -6.64 17.06 45.24
CA LEU A 38 -7.03 16.96 43.83
C LEU A 38 -7.94 18.10 43.35
N ARG A 39 -8.53 18.89 44.25
CA ARG A 39 -9.28 20.11 43.87
C ARG A 39 -8.36 21.29 43.57
N LEU A 40 -7.15 21.31 44.15
CA LEU A 40 -6.16 22.38 43.93
C LEU A 40 -5.63 22.40 42.50
N ALA A 41 -5.04 23.52 42.09
CA ALA A 41 -4.40 23.62 40.79
C ALA A 41 -3.18 22.68 40.69
N PRO A 42 -2.86 22.11 39.52
CA PRO A 42 -1.76 21.14 39.39
C PRO A 42 -0.39 21.61 39.90
N ARG A 43 -0.12 22.92 39.83
CA ARG A 43 1.11 23.53 40.38
C ARG A 43 1.14 23.52 41.90
N GLU A 44 0.01 23.80 42.55
CA GLU A 44 -0.13 23.80 44.00
C GLU A 44 -0.04 22.36 44.55
N ARG A 45 -0.47 21.35 43.80
CA ARG A 45 -0.32 19.94 44.20
C ARG A 45 1.14 19.50 44.39
N LEU A 46 2.10 20.17 43.73
CA LEU A 46 3.52 19.84 43.83
C LEU A 46 4.08 20.08 45.24
N THR A 47 3.57 21.08 45.96
CA THR A 47 4.03 21.38 47.33
C THR A 47 3.56 20.35 48.36
N HIS A 48 2.60 19.49 47.98
CA HIS A 48 2.01 18.47 48.84
C HIS A 48 2.40 17.04 48.45
N LEU A 49 3.46 16.87 47.64
CA LEU A 49 3.88 15.55 47.16
C LEU A 49 4.28 14.60 48.31
N ASP A 50 4.87 15.17 49.35
CA ASP A 50 5.37 14.46 50.52
C ASP A 50 4.48 14.64 51.76
N ASP A 51 3.19 15.00 51.58
CA ASP A 51 2.24 15.17 52.69
C ASP A 51 2.23 13.90 53.57
N PRO A 52 2.56 14.03 54.87
CA PRO A 52 2.58 12.90 55.80
C PRO A 52 1.17 12.35 56.11
N ALA A 53 0.11 13.12 55.84
CA ALA A 53 -1.27 12.70 56.04
C ALA A 53 -1.75 11.68 54.98
N LEU A 54 -0.98 11.48 53.89
CA LEU A 54 -1.31 10.53 52.84
C LEU A 54 -0.64 9.17 53.07
N THR A 55 -1.43 8.11 52.93
CA THR A 55 -0.91 6.74 52.86
C THR A 55 -0.22 6.47 51.52
N GLY A 56 0.69 5.49 51.47
CA GLY A 56 1.49 5.16 50.27
C GLY A 56 0.68 5.05 48.96
N PRO A 57 -0.46 4.32 48.93
CA PRO A 57 -1.28 4.21 47.72
C PRO A 57 -1.87 5.55 47.24
N ASP A 58 -2.31 6.40 48.18
CA ASP A 58 -2.91 7.70 47.87
C ASP A 58 -1.84 8.69 47.40
N ARG A 59 -0.62 8.61 47.94
CA ARG A 59 0.54 9.38 47.45
C ARG A 59 0.91 9.03 46.00
N VAL A 60 0.85 7.75 45.63
CA VAL A 60 1.06 7.32 44.23
C VAL A 60 -0.02 7.88 43.31
N SER A 61 -1.27 7.90 43.77
CA SER A 61 -2.39 8.46 43.02
C SER A 61 -2.23 9.97 42.79
N LEU A 62 -1.82 10.71 43.82
CA LEU A 62 -1.49 12.14 43.70
C LEU A 62 -0.38 12.37 42.66
N ARG A 63 0.72 11.60 42.72
CA ARG A 63 1.85 11.70 41.79
C ARG A 63 1.45 11.44 40.34
N ARG A 64 0.60 10.43 40.09
CA ARG A 64 0.06 10.15 38.74
C ARG A 64 -0.79 11.30 38.21
N SER A 65 -1.61 11.93 39.07
CA SER A 65 -2.43 13.07 38.67
C SER A 65 -1.58 14.27 38.24
N ILE A 66 -0.49 14.53 38.97
CA ILE A 66 0.47 15.58 38.66
C ILE A 66 1.20 15.26 37.35
N GLN A 67 1.67 14.02 37.18
CA GLN A 67 2.30 13.58 35.94
C GLN A 67 1.36 13.72 34.73
N ALA A 68 0.08 13.42 34.87
CA ALA A 68 -0.90 13.59 33.81
C ALA A 68 -1.13 15.08 33.48
N ALA A 69 -1.20 15.95 34.49
CA ALA A 69 -1.38 17.38 34.29
C ALA A 69 -0.16 18.06 33.63
N PHE A 70 1.05 17.58 33.90
CA PHE A 70 2.29 18.09 33.31
C PHE A 70 2.83 17.27 32.14
N ALA A 71 2.14 16.18 31.77
CA ALA A 71 2.44 15.46 30.55
C ALA A 71 2.15 16.40 29.38
N ARG A 72 3.21 17.04 28.86
CA ARG A 72 3.12 17.79 27.60
C ARG A 72 2.45 16.86 26.59
N PRO A 73 1.48 17.36 25.80
CA PRO A 73 0.92 16.57 24.72
C PRO A 73 2.10 16.09 23.91
N ARG A 74 2.34 14.78 23.96
CA ARG A 74 3.47 14.12 23.33
C ARG A 74 3.23 14.38 21.85
N ARG A 75 3.82 15.46 21.32
CA ARG A 75 3.64 15.94 19.94
C ARG A 75 3.88 14.70 19.11
N ARG A 76 2.78 14.12 18.60
CA ARG A 76 2.81 12.91 17.80
C ARG A 76 3.75 13.26 16.66
N TRP A 77 4.97 12.76 16.74
CA TRP A 77 6.04 12.97 15.77
C TRP A 77 5.70 12.08 14.57
N TRP A 78 4.50 12.28 14.02
CA TRP A 78 4.02 11.55 12.87
C TRP A 78 4.64 12.21 11.65
N PRO A 79 5.52 11.51 10.92
CA PRO A 79 6.22 12.06 9.75
C PRO A 79 5.28 12.24 8.55
N GLN A 80 3.99 11.88 8.69
CA GLN A 80 2.99 11.96 7.62
C GLN A 80 2.89 13.35 6.98
N GLY A 81 3.02 14.44 7.76
CA GLY A 81 3.00 15.79 7.22
C GLY A 81 4.17 16.12 6.27
N ARG A 82 5.36 15.57 6.52
CA ARG A 82 6.54 15.79 5.65
C ARG A 82 6.49 14.94 4.38
N LEU A 83 5.94 13.72 4.46
CA LEU A 83 5.74 12.86 3.30
C LEU A 83 4.66 13.41 2.36
N LEU A 84 3.53 13.87 2.90
CA LEU A 84 2.46 14.52 2.11
C LEU A 84 2.94 15.82 1.45
N ALA A 85 3.76 16.62 2.15
CA ALA A 85 4.31 17.85 1.59
C ALA A 85 5.33 17.59 0.46
N ARG A 86 6.16 16.54 0.58
CA ARG A 86 7.06 16.11 -0.51
C ARG A 86 6.29 15.55 -1.70
N GLY A 87 5.24 14.76 -1.46
CA GLY A 87 4.36 14.23 -2.50
C GLY A 87 3.67 15.34 -3.29
N ARG A 88 3.13 16.37 -2.62
CA ARG A 88 2.52 17.52 -3.31
C ARG A 88 3.52 18.32 -4.15
N ARG A 89 4.76 18.51 -3.68
CA ARG A 89 5.78 19.24 -4.44
C ARG A 89 6.22 18.48 -5.69
N LEU A 90 6.37 17.16 -5.59
CA LEU A 90 6.66 16.30 -6.74
C LEU A 90 5.49 16.29 -7.74
N GLY A 91 4.25 16.20 -7.26
CA GLY A 91 3.06 16.24 -8.11
C GLY A 91 2.92 17.54 -8.91
N VAL A 92 3.15 18.69 -8.28
CA VAL A 92 3.08 20.00 -8.96
C VAL A 92 4.24 20.20 -9.94
N ALA A 93 5.45 19.71 -9.63
CA ALA A 93 6.59 19.75 -10.54
C ALA A 93 6.39 18.85 -11.77
N LEU A 94 5.85 17.64 -11.57
CA LEU A 94 5.47 16.72 -12.65
C LEU A 94 4.37 17.29 -13.54
N LEU A 95 3.34 17.92 -12.94
CA LEU A 95 2.28 18.60 -13.69
C LEU A 95 2.83 19.76 -14.53
N ARG A 96 3.77 20.56 -14.01
CA ARG A 96 4.43 21.62 -14.79
C ARG A 96 5.33 21.08 -15.90
N GLY A 97 6.02 19.97 -15.65
CA GLY A 97 6.88 19.33 -16.65
C GLY A 97 6.08 18.66 -17.79
N ALA A 98 4.93 18.06 -17.48
CA ALA A 98 4.09 17.38 -18.47
C ALA A 98 3.48 18.32 -19.52
N PHE A 99 3.25 19.58 -19.17
CA PHE A 99 2.79 20.62 -20.11
C PHE A 99 3.93 21.46 -20.68
N HIS A 100 5.20 21.09 -20.45
CA HIS A 100 6.32 21.78 -21.06
C HIS A 100 6.32 21.49 -22.58
N PRO A 101 6.45 22.50 -23.45
CA PRO A 101 6.35 22.32 -24.90
C PRO A 101 7.37 21.30 -25.44
N ALA A 102 8.56 21.24 -24.85
CA ALA A 102 9.58 20.24 -25.20
C ALA A 102 9.12 18.78 -24.97
N VAL A 103 8.36 18.52 -23.89
CA VAL A 103 7.86 17.17 -23.58
C VAL A 103 6.74 16.79 -24.55
N LEU A 104 5.88 17.74 -24.91
CA LEU A 104 4.83 17.53 -25.92
C LEU A 104 5.43 17.24 -27.29
N VAL A 105 6.47 17.97 -27.71
CA VAL A 105 7.20 17.70 -28.96
C VAL A 105 7.81 16.30 -28.95
N LEU A 106 8.46 15.90 -27.84
CA LEU A 106 8.99 14.55 -27.70
C LEU A 106 7.91 13.47 -27.78
N LEU A 107 6.74 13.69 -27.18
CA LEU A 107 5.61 12.77 -27.28
C LEU A 107 5.07 12.65 -28.70
N VAL A 108 4.99 13.75 -29.45
CA VAL A 108 4.59 13.74 -30.87
C VAL A 108 5.61 12.99 -31.71
N ILE A 109 6.91 13.23 -31.50
CA ILE A 109 7.99 12.51 -32.18
C ILE A 109 7.93 11.02 -31.85
N ALA A 110 7.83 10.66 -30.57
CA ALA A 110 7.74 9.27 -30.13
C ALA A 110 6.49 8.57 -30.68
N GLY A 111 5.34 9.27 -30.69
CA GLY A 111 4.11 8.76 -31.29
C GLY A 111 4.23 8.56 -32.80
N GLY A 112 4.88 9.48 -33.51
CA GLY A 112 5.18 9.34 -34.94
C GLY A 112 6.08 8.15 -35.24
N TRP A 113 7.16 7.98 -34.47
CA TRP A 113 8.03 6.81 -34.57
C TRP A 113 7.30 5.51 -34.22
N PHE A 114 6.42 5.51 -33.23
CA PHE A 114 5.62 4.34 -32.86
C PHE A 114 4.66 3.94 -33.98
N GLU A 115 3.95 4.90 -34.58
CA GLU A 115 3.07 4.63 -35.72
C GLU A 115 3.85 4.15 -36.95
N LEU A 116 5.01 4.73 -37.21
CA LEU A 116 5.90 4.28 -38.27
C LEU A 116 6.38 2.84 -38.03
N ALA A 117 6.86 2.54 -36.82
CA ALA A 117 7.29 1.22 -36.42
C ALA A 117 6.13 0.21 -36.52
N ARG A 118 4.93 0.57 -36.05
CA ARG A 118 3.74 -0.28 -36.14
C ARG A 118 3.39 -0.63 -37.57
N ARG A 119 3.52 0.30 -38.52
CA ARG A 119 3.29 0.05 -39.95
C ARG A 119 4.40 -0.77 -40.60
N ALA A 120 5.65 -0.59 -40.15
CA ALA A 120 6.81 -1.32 -40.67
C ALA A 120 7.01 -2.70 -40.01
N THR A 121 6.24 -3.03 -38.96
CA THR A 121 6.34 -4.34 -38.30
C THR A 121 5.56 -5.37 -39.12
N PRO A 122 6.19 -6.48 -39.55
CA PRO A 122 5.50 -7.56 -40.24
C PRO A 122 4.37 -8.13 -39.37
N GLN A 123 3.20 -8.30 -39.96
CA GLN A 123 2.02 -8.79 -39.24
C GLN A 123 1.93 -10.31 -39.38
N VAL A 124 1.49 -10.99 -38.33
CA VAL A 124 1.22 -12.43 -38.42
C VAL A 124 -0.28 -12.63 -38.56
N GLY A 125 -0.70 -13.18 -39.69
CA GLY A 125 -2.10 -13.55 -39.95
C GLY A 125 -2.33 -15.03 -39.64
N ARG A 126 -3.53 -15.38 -39.18
CA ARG A 126 -3.95 -16.77 -39.07
C ARG A 126 -4.84 -17.14 -40.25
N SER A 127 -4.52 -18.22 -40.97
CA SER A 127 -5.36 -18.70 -42.07
C SER A 127 -6.72 -19.20 -41.55
N VAL A 128 -7.81 -18.71 -42.14
CA VAL A 128 -9.18 -19.13 -41.81
C VAL A 128 -9.60 -20.32 -42.69
N TYR A 129 -9.08 -20.37 -43.91
CA TYR A 129 -9.35 -21.39 -44.93
C TYR A 129 -8.03 -22.00 -45.45
N PRO A 130 -8.05 -23.14 -46.15
CA PRO A 130 -6.86 -23.63 -46.82
C PRO A 130 -6.49 -22.66 -47.95
N LEU A 131 -5.26 -22.14 -47.93
CA LEU A 131 -4.83 -21.06 -48.82
C LEU A 131 -3.94 -21.62 -49.91
N THR A 132 -4.44 -21.72 -51.13
CA THR A 132 -3.60 -22.08 -52.28
C THR A 132 -2.97 -20.83 -52.85
N THR A 133 -1.64 -20.77 -52.84
CA THR A 133 -0.88 -19.67 -53.43
C THR A 133 0.22 -20.18 -54.32
N ILE A 134 0.59 -19.36 -55.29
CA ILE A 134 1.80 -19.57 -56.08
C ILE A 134 2.95 -18.88 -55.33
N LEU A 135 3.89 -19.68 -54.86
CA LEU A 135 5.14 -19.22 -54.27
C LEU A 135 6.20 -19.12 -55.36
N THR A 136 6.91 -18.00 -55.40
CA THR A 136 8.07 -17.77 -56.25
C THR A 136 9.33 -18.03 -55.43
N ARG A 137 10.18 -18.92 -55.92
CA ARG A 137 11.48 -19.25 -55.32
C ARG A 137 12.55 -18.26 -55.77
N PRO A 138 13.68 -18.11 -55.04
CA PRO A 138 14.80 -17.27 -55.47
C PRO A 138 15.37 -17.58 -56.88
N ASP A 139 15.18 -18.80 -57.40
CA ASP A 139 15.56 -19.18 -58.77
C ASP A 139 14.55 -18.73 -59.84
N GLY A 140 13.48 -18.02 -59.45
CA GLY A 140 12.39 -17.58 -60.32
C GLY A 140 11.35 -18.66 -60.64
N SER A 141 11.55 -19.90 -60.18
CA SER A 141 10.58 -20.97 -60.36
C SER A 141 9.33 -20.74 -59.49
N ARG A 142 8.18 -21.17 -60.01
CA ARG A 142 6.88 -21.01 -59.35
C ARG A 142 6.37 -22.37 -58.89
N MET A 143 5.94 -22.45 -57.63
CA MET A 143 5.37 -23.66 -57.05
C MET A 143 4.03 -23.32 -56.41
N SER A 144 3.01 -24.15 -56.66
CA SER A 144 1.75 -24.04 -55.94
C SER A 144 1.90 -24.69 -54.56
N TYR A 145 1.63 -23.94 -53.51
CA TYR A 145 1.62 -24.43 -52.13
C TYR A 145 0.27 -24.11 -51.48
N THR A 146 -0.29 -25.10 -50.78
CA THR A 146 -1.54 -24.93 -50.05
C THR A 146 -1.26 -24.90 -48.57
N PHE A 147 -1.43 -23.74 -47.93
CA PHE A 147 -1.34 -23.65 -46.47
C PHE A 147 -2.55 -24.35 -45.84
N PRO A 148 -2.33 -25.13 -44.77
CA PRO A 148 -3.43 -25.67 -44.00
C PRO A 148 -4.21 -24.56 -43.29
N VAL A 149 -5.41 -24.91 -42.84
CA VAL A 149 -6.25 -24.04 -42.01
C VAL A 149 -5.59 -23.82 -40.64
N LYS A 150 -5.77 -22.65 -40.03
CA LYS A 150 -5.23 -22.26 -38.71
C LYS A 150 -3.70 -22.16 -38.65
N THR A 151 -3.01 -22.12 -39.78
CA THR A 151 -1.56 -21.90 -39.84
C THR A 151 -1.26 -20.42 -39.63
N TRP A 152 -0.23 -20.14 -38.85
CA TRP A 152 0.31 -18.79 -38.68
C TRP A 152 1.21 -18.49 -39.87
N VAL A 153 0.85 -17.46 -40.61
CA VAL A 153 1.55 -17.06 -41.83
C VAL A 153 2.05 -15.63 -41.63
N PRO A 154 3.38 -15.41 -41.73
CA PRO A 154 3.91 -14.06 -41.67
C PRO A 154 3.53 -13.30 -42.96
N VAL A 155 2.93 -12.14 -42.78
CA VAL A 155 2.55 -11.20 -43.83
C VAL A 155 3.56 -10.06 -43.81
N GLU A 156 4.28 -9.90 -44.91
CA GLU A 156 5.34 -8.90 -45.06
C GLU A 156 4.75 -7.52 -45.32
N HIS A 157 3.80 -7.42 -46.24
CA HIS A 157 3.03 -6.22 -46.44
C HIS A 157 1.64 -6.53 -47.01
N LEU A 158 0.72 -5.59 -46.83
CA LEU A 158 -0.64 -5.63 -47.36
C LEU A 158 -0.73 -4.64 -48.51
N GLU A 159 -1.19 -5.08 -49.67
CA GLU A 159 -1.38 -4.26 -50.87
C GLU A 159 -2.83 -4.41 -51.34
N GLY A 160 -3.69 -3.50 -50.89
CA GLY A 160 -5.13 -3.57 -51.13
C GLY A 160 -5.76 -4.84 -50.53
N ASP A 161 -6.28 -5.69 -51.41
CA ASP A 161 -6.91 -6.97 -51.08
C ASP A 161 -5.94 -8.15 -51.11
N LEU A 162 -4.67 -7.92 -51.44
CA LEU A 162 -3.63 -8.94 -51.44
C LEU A 162 -2.72 -8.78 -50.21
N ALA A 163 -2.39 -9.91 -49.62
CA ALA A 163 -1.43 -10.06 -48.54
C ALA A 163 -0.19 -10.77 -49.09
N TRP A 164 0.95 -10.08 -49.08
CA TRP A 164 2.22 -10.65 -49.47
C TRP A 164 2.81 -11.44 -48.31
N VAL A 165 3.09 -12.70 -48.57
CA VAL A 165 3.51 -13.70 -47.59
C VAL A 165 4.92 -14.15 -47.92
N ARG A 166 5.72 -14.33 -46.87
CA ARG A 166 7.08 -14.87 -46.99
C ARG A 166 7.26 -16.12 -46.13
N VAL A 167 7.56 -17.25 -46.76
CA VAL A 167 7.73 -18.53 -46.04
C VAL A 167 9.15 -18.99 -46.13
N TRP A 168 9.70 -19.47 -45.02
CA TRP A 168 11.02 -20.08 -45.02
C TRP A 168 10.93 -21.56 -45.37
N ASP A 169 11.67 -21.98 -46.39
CA ASP A 169 11.93 -23.37 -46.73
C ASP A 169 13.39 -23.72 -46.39
N GLU A 170 13.62 -24.83 -45.68
CA GLU A 170 14.95 -25.21 -45.21
C GLU A 170 15.95 -25.48 -46.34
N ARG A 171 15.48 -25.86 -47.53
CA ARG A 171 16.36 -26.21 -48.67
C ARG A 171 16.61 -25.02 -49.59
N GLN A 172 15.67 -24.09 -49.66
CA GLN A 172 15.63 -23.07 -50.72
C GLN A 172 15.57 -21.64 -50.19
N GLY A 173 15.45 -21.45 -48.87
CA GLY A 173 15.39 -20.16 -48.21
C GLY A 173 14.00 -19.54 -48.28
N TYR A 174 13.93 -18.21 -48.38
CA TYR A 174 12.65 -17.49 -48.38
C TYR A 174 11.93 -17.62 -49.73
N LEU A 175 10.68 -18.07 -49.67
CA LEU A 175 9.71 -18.14 -50.75
C LEU A 175 8.68 -17.01 -50.59
N TYR A 176 8.28 -16.39 -51.71
CA TYR A 176 7.38 -15.23 -51.72
C TYR A 176 6.10 -15.53 -52.46
N GLY A 177 4.95 -15.13 -51.94
CA GLY A 177 3.67 -15.26 -52.64
C GLY A 177 2.65 -14.23 -52.21
N ALA A 178 1.55 -14.13 -52.97
CA ALA A 178 0.45 -13.23 -52.68
C ALA A 178 -0.84 -14.04 -52.48
N VAL A 179 -1.56 -13.72 -51.42
CA VAL A 179 -2.80 -14.41 -51.04
C VAL A 179 -3.87 -13.37 -50.75
N TRP A 180 -5.16 -13.70 -50.93
CA TRP A 180 -6.24 -12.77 -50.59
C TRP A 180 -6.26 -12.46 -49.09
N ARG A 181 -6.37 -11.17 -48.78
CA ARG A 181 -6.44 -10.65 -47.42
C ARG A 181 -7.67 -11.15 -46.66
N SER A 182 -8.79 -11.35 -47.36
CA SER A 182 -10.05 -11.88 -46.79
C SER A 182 -9.88 -13.22 -46.10
N ASP A 183 -8.87 -13.98 -46.50
CA ASP A 183 -8.70 -15.36 -46.06
C ASP A 183 -7.82 -15.45 -44.79
N PHE A 184 -7.32 -14.31 -44.32
CA PHE A 184 -6.60 -14.16 -43.07
C PHE A 184 -7.43 -13.47 -41.99
N ASN A 185 -7.34 -13.99 -40.78
CA ASN A 185 -7.70 -13.24 -39.59
C ASN A 185 -6.47 -12.48 -39.07
N LEU A 186 -6.39 -11.19 -39.42
CA LEU A 186 -5.41 -10.22 -38.93
C LEU A 186 -5.84 -9.66 -37.57
N SER A 187 -6.19 -10.53 -36.61
CA SER A 187 -6.51 -10.07 -35.26
C SER A 187 -5.19 -9.74 -34.53
N PRO A 188 -5.04 -8.54 -33.96
CA PRO A 188 -3.98 -8.31 -33.00
C PRO A 188 -4.21 -9.28 -31.84
N THR A 189 -3.21 -10.10 -31.55
CA THR A 189 -3.16 -10.94 -30.35
C THR A 189 -3.60 -10.11 -29.14
N ARG A 190 -4.75 -10.47 -28.55
CA ARG A 190 -5.16 -9.96 -27.24
C ARG A 190 -4.23 -10.52 -26.16
#